data_AF-A0A345DB27-F1
#
_entry.id   AF-A0A345DB27-F1
#
_cell.length_a   1.000
_cell.length_b   1.000
_cell.length_c   1.000
_cell.angle_alpha   90.00
_cell.angle_beta   90.00
_cell.angle_gamma   90.00
#
_symmetry.space_group_name_H-M   'P 1'
#
loop_
_entity.id
_entity.type
_entity.pdbx_description
1 polymer ?
#
loop_
_entity_poly.entity_id
_entity_poly.type
_entity_poly.pdbx_seq_one_letter_code
_entity_poly.pdbx_strand_id
1 'polypeptide(L)'
;MQNGVTSIKGWRMVWKNRWRTSNVDCVGLYAGAALLIGMLGSAHAQSTSNLVLAGQIAPVAPVSVAAPPALLLAKELPADVRVADYLVSEKYDGVRAFWDGRVLRFRGGGVVAAPEWFTRALPAQALDGELWSGRGQFEVTSGIVRQRTPNDVDWRRVKYMVFELPNAEGSFEQRVQQIERIVRDAHNPQLVAVRQFRLRDRLQLQQRLDEVTREGGEGLMLHLASAVYETGRSDVLYKLKPLQDAEAVVVAHLRGNGKYAHQLGALRVRGADGREFNVGGGLSDAQRAHPPEIGSTITYQFNDLTAAGLPRFARFLRVRVGL
;
A
#
# COMPACT_ATOMS: atom_id res chain seq x y z
N MET A 1 18.90 49.52 -28.71
CA MET A 1 17.75 48.65 -29.01
C MET A 1 18.09 47.26 -28.44
N GLN A 2 17.75 46.99 -27.18
CA GLN A 2 16.65 46.11 -26.73
C GLN A 2 16.65 44.73 -27.44
N ASN A 3 17.06 43.66 -26.75
CA ASN A 3 16.25 42.66 -26.02
C ASN A 3 15.51 41.68 -26.97
N GLY A 4 15.41 40.37 -26.73
CA GLY A 4 15.73 39.61 -25.54
C GLY A 4 15.63 38.09 -25.76
N VAL A 5 16.27 37.39 -24.83
CA VAL A 5 16.25 35.93 -24.65
C VAL A 5 14.94 35.55 -23.94
N THR A 6 14.16 34.66 -24.52
CA THR A 6 12.90 34.19 -23.92
C THR A 6 13.16 32.99 -23.01
N SER A 7 12.98 33.23 -21.71
CA SER A 7 13.00 32.24 -20.63
C SER A 7 11.74 31.36 -20.67
N ILE A 8 11.91 30.04 -20.67
CA ILE A 8 10.83 29.06 -20.50
C ILE A 8 10.53 28.95 -19.00
N LYS A 9 9.34 29.43 -18.61
CA LYS A 9 8.80 29.39 -17.26
C LYS A 9 8.43 27.95 -16.86
N GLY A 10 8.98 27.48 -15.75
CA GLY A 10 8.55 26.27 -15.07
C GLY A 10 7.15 26.42 -14.46
N TRP A 11 6.29 25.44 -14.71
CA TRP A 11 4.94 25.37 -14.15
C TRP A 11 4.99 24.75 -12.75
N ARG A 12 4.60 25.53 -11.73
CA ARG A 12 4.31 25.06 -10.37
C ARG A 12 2.87 24.53 -10.32
N MET A 13 2.69 23.26 -10.00
CA MET A 13 1.37 22.68 -9.71
C MET A 13 1.12 22.78 -8.19
N VAL A 14 0.23 23.68 -7.79
CA VAL A 14 -0.19 23.87 -6.40
C VAL A 14 -1.39 22.98 -6.13
N TRP A 15 -1.23 21.95 -5.29
CA TRP A 15 -2.35 21.15 -4.77
C TRP A 15 -3.02 21.89 -3.62
N LYS A 16 -4.26 22.36 -3.81
CA LYS A 16 -5.13 22.87 -2.73
C LYS A 16 -6.15 21.80 -2.35
N ASN A 17 -5.95 21.11 -1.24
CA ASN A 17 -7.01 20.32 -0.59
C ASN A 17 -7.72 21.19 0.46
N ARG A 18 -9.02 21.45 0.23
CA ARG A 18 -9.92 22.10 1.17
C ARG A 18 -10.89 21.05 1.70
N TRP A 19 -10.75 20.66 2.97
CA TRP A 19 -11.75 19.87 3.68
C TRP A 19 -12.46 20.76 4.70
N ARG A 20 -13.79 20.87 4.55
CA ARG A 20 -14.69 21.46 5.56
C ARG A 20 -15.06 20.36 6.54
N THR A 21 -14.92 20.64 7.82
CA THR A 21 -15.49 19.86 8.91
C THR A 21 -16.96 20.24 9.11
N SER A 22 -17.81 19.25 9.37
CA SER A 22 -19.12 19.45 10.01
C SER A 22 -19.32 18.37 11.06
N ASN A 23 -19.28 18.79 12.32
CA ASN A 23 -19.73 18.05 13.50
C ASN A 23 -21.22 17.76 13.41
N VAL A 24 -21.64 16.57 13.84
CA VAL A 24 -22.94 16.41 14.50
C VAL A 24 -22.79 15.37 15.61
N ASP A 25 -23.01 15.83 16.84
CA ASP A 25 -23.11 15.04 18.06
C ASP A 25 -24.43 14.26 18.09
N CYS A 26 -24.42 13.02 18.59
CA CYS A 26 -25.60 12.39 19.19
C CYS A 26 -25.19 11.51 20.38
N VAL A 27 -25.44 12.05 21.56
CA VAL A 27 -25.48 11.39 22.86
C VAL A 27 -26.85 10.73 23.03
N GLY A 28 -26.89 9.52 23.59
CA GLY A 28 -28.14 8.86 23.98
C GLY A 28 -27.92 7.75 25.00
N LEU A 29 -28.05 8.12 26.28
CA LEU A 29 -28.15 7.22 27.45
C LEU A 29 -29.39 6.32 27.35
N TYR A 30 -29.33 5.12 27.92
CA TYR A 30 -30.41 4.59 28.76
C TYR A 30 -29.85 3.71 29.88
N ALA A 31 -30.09 4.13 31.11
CA ALA A 31 -30.06 3.34 32.33
C ALA A 31 -31.51 3.16 32.82
N GLY A 32 -31.83 2.03 33.44
CA GLY A 32 -33.14 1.82 34.06
C GLY A 32 -33.21 0.47 34.76
N ALA A 33 -33.30 0.52 36.09
CA ALA A 33 -33.24 -0.60 37.01
C ALA A 33 -34.63 -1.03 37.53
N ALA A 34 -34.70 -2.31 37.90
CA ALA A 34 -35.29 -2.88 39.13
C ALA A 34 -36.81 -2.88 39.43
N LEU A 35 -37.24 -4.10 39.79
CA LEU A 35 -38.12 -4.54 40.90
C LEU A 35 -39.66 -4.46 40.79
N LEU A 36 -40.30 -5.63 40.97
CA LEU A 36 -41.39 -5.80 41.95
C LEU A 36 -41.59 -7.29 42.33
N ILE A 37 -41.83 -7.47 43.63
CA ILE A 37 -42.05 -8.72 44.38
C ILE A 37 -43.55 -9.08 44.36
N GLY A 38 -43.88 -10.38 44.36
CA GLY A 38 -45.22 -10.89 44.63
C GLY A 38 -45.21 -12.39 44.93
N MET A 39 -45.85 -12.77 46.03
CA MET A 39 -45.68 -14.00 46.82
C MET A 39 -46.67 -15.14 46.50
N LEU A 40 -46.31 -16.34 47.00
CA LEU A 40 -47.14 -17.48 47.49
C LEU A 40 -47.60 -18.57 46.49
N GLY A 41 -47.29 -19.83 46.83
CA GLY A 41 -47.93 -21.02 46.24
C GLY A 41 -47.20 -22.35 46.46
N SER A 42 -47.26 -22.87 47.69
CA SER A 42 -47.34 -24.29 48.10
C SER A 42 -46.63 -25.41 47.32
N ALA A 43 -45.64 -26.00 48.01
CA ALA A 43 -45.25 -27.41 48.11
C ALA A 43 -45.77 -28.42 47.07
N HIS A 44 -44.85 -29.15 46.43
CA HIS A 44 -44.88 -30.61 46.26
C HIS A 44 -43.44 -31.11 46.15
N ALA A 45 -43.04 -32.00 47.06
CA ALA A 45 -41.76 -32.68 47.04
C ALA A 45 -41.72 -33.65 45.85
N GLN A 46 -40.80 -33.42 44.92
CA GLN A 46 -40.46 -34.38 43.87
C GLN A 46 -38.96 -34.65 43.92
N SER A 47 -38.66 -35.94 43.99
CA SER A 47 -37.35 -36.58 43.97
C SER A 47 -36.38 -35.92 42.97
N THR A 48 -35.33 -35.28 43.48
CA THR A 48 -34.23 -34.74 42.67
C THR A 48 -33.27 -35.85 42.32
N SER A 49 -33.52 -36.56 41.21
CA SER A 49 -32.45 -37.24 40.48
C SER A 49 -31.61 -36.18 39.78
N ASN A 50 -30.57 -35.68 40.45
CA ASN A 50 -29.54 -34.84 39.84
C ASN A 50 -28.74 -35.69 38.84
N LEU A 51 -29.18 -35.75 37.59
CA LEU A 51 -28.34 -36.16 36.48
C LEU A 51 -27.34 -35.02 36.24
N VAL A 52 -26.15 -35.13 36.83
CA VAL A 52 -25.03 -34.25 36.48
C VAL A 52 -24.58 -34.65 35.07
N LEU A 53 -25.14 -33.96 34.06
CA LEU A 53 -24.60 -34.01 32.71
C LEU A 53 -23.28 -33.25 32.74
N ALA A 54 -22.18 -33.97 32.97
CA ALA A 54 -20.83 -33.46 32.81
C ALA A 54 -20.64 -33.13 31.32
N GLY A 55 -21.04 -31.92 30.93
CA GLY A 55 -20.76 -31.37 29.61
C GLY A 55 -19.26 -31.30 29.44
N GLN A 56 -18.70 -32.26 28.71
CA GLN A 56 -17.32 -32.20 28.25
C GLN A 56 -17.23 -30.99 27.31
N ILE A 57 -16.70 -29.89 27.83
CA ILE A 57 -16.33 -28.74 27.01
C ILE A 57 -15.11 -29.21 26.20
N ALA A 58 -15.36 -29.68 24.98
CA ALA A 58 -14.30 -30.05 24.06
C ALA A 58 -13.39 -28.82 23.87
N PRO A 59 -12.05 -28.97 23.98
CA PRO A 59 -11.15 -27.86 23.76
C PRO A 59 -11.36 -27.33 22.34
N VAL A 60 -11.75 -26.06 22.22
CA VAL A 60 -11.81 -25.36 20.94
C VAL A 60 -10.39 -25.32 20.39
N ALA A 61 -10.13 -26.07 19.33
CA ALA A 61 -8.82 -26.09 18.69
C ALA A 61 -8.42 -24.66 18.31
N PRO A 62 -7.16 -24.25 18.57
CA PRO A 62 -6.70 -22.93 18.18
C PRO A 62 -6.86 -22.79 16.67
N VAL A 63 -7.51 -21.71 16.22
CA VAL A 63 -7.59 -21.35 14.81
C VAL A 63 -6.16 -21.14 14.32
N SER A 64 -5.63 -22.13 13.59
CA SER A 64 -4.30 -22.04 13.00
C SER A 64 -4.32 -20.93 11.94
N VAL A 65 -3.70 -19.79 12.27
CA VAL A 65 -3.42 -18.76 11.28
C VAL A 65 -2.40 -19.35 10.32
N ALA A 66 -2.82 -19.65 9.10
CA ALA A 66 -1.94 -20.17 8.06
C ALA A 66 -0.73 -19.23 7.90
N ALA A 67 0.47 -19.81 7.75
CA ALA A 67 1.68 -19.04 7.55
C ALA A 67 1.52 -18.08 6.35
N PRO A 68 2.11 -16.87 6.41
CA PRO A 68 2.06 -15.94 5.29
C PRO A 68 2.58 -16.60 4.00
N PRO A 69 1.94 -16.36 2.85
CA PRO A 69 2.43 -16.91 1.59
C PRO A 69 3.83 -16.39 1.29
N ALA A 70 4.71 -17.28 0.85
CA ALA A 70 6.03 -16.91 0.35
C ALA A 70 5.87 -16.26 -1.03
N LEU A 71 5.99 -14.94 -1.08
CA LEU A 71 5.69 -14.14 -2.27
C LEU A 71 6.92 -13.39 -2.79
N LEU A 72 6.94 -13.12 -4.09
CA LEU A 72 7.92 -12.26 -4.75
C LEU A 72 7.79 -10.80 -4.24
N LEU A 73 8.90 -10.15 -3.89
CA LEU A 73 8.93 -8.80 -3.33
C LEU A 73 9.84 -7.88 -4.14
N ALA A 74 9.34 -6.69 -4.47
CA ALA A 74 10.09 -5.73 -5.26
C ALA A 74 11.18 -4.98 -4.46
N LYS A 75 12.31 -4.70 -5.13
CA LYS A 75 13.31 -3.70 -4.73
C LYS A 75 13.03 -2.34 -5.40
N GLU A 76 13.64 -1.26 -4.91
CA GLU A 76 13.66 0.01 -5.66
C GLU A 76 14.53 -0.16 -6.92
N LEU A 77 14.14 0.47 -8.04
CA LEU A 77 14.91 0.41 -9.29
C LEU A 77 16.28 1.13 -9.16
N PRO A 78 17.41 0.44 -9.38
CA PRO A 78 18.74 1.07 -9.44
C PRO A 78 18.92 1.99 -10.66
N ALA A 79 19.99 2.80 -10.68
CA ALA A 79 20.27 3.77 -11.76
C ALA A 79 20.91 3.15 -13.02
N ASP A 80 21.45 1.94 -12.93
CA ASP A 80 22.25 1.27 -13.96
C ASP A 80 21.54 0.07 -14.62
N VAL A 81 20.35 -0.29 -14.14
CA VAL A 81 19.52 -1.33 -14.78
C VAL A 81 19.25 -1.03 -16.25
N ARG A 82 19.42 -2.07 -17.08
CA ARG A 82 19.06 -2.11 -18.50
C ARG A 82 17.56 -2.35 -18.67
N VAL A 83 16.81 -1.29 -18.99
CA VAL A 83 15.34 -1.33 -19.06
C VAL A 83 14.80 -2.35 -20.07
N ALA A 84 15.46 -2.52 -21.21
CA ALA A 84 15.01 -3.41 -22.29
C ALA A 84 14.88 -4.89 -21.88
N ASP A 85 15.57 -5.31 -20.83
CA ASP A 85 15.57 -6.69 -20.34
C ASP A 85 14.29 -7.00 -19.51
N TYR A 86 13.52 -5.97 -19.15
CA TYR A 86 12.35 -6.06 -18.28
C TYR A 86 11.04 -5.85 -19.04
N LEU A 87 10.00 -6.53 -18.58
CA LEU A 87 8.60 -6.18 -18.86
C LEU A 87 8.13 -5.16 -17.82
N VAL A 88 7.45 -4.13 -18.30
CA VAL A 88 6.99 -2.99 -17.51
C VAL A 88 5.46 -3.03 -17.39
N SER A 89 4.95 -2.71 -16.21
CA SER A 89 3.52 -2.55 -15.94
C SER A 89 3.27 -1.34 -15.05
N GLU A 90 2.02 -0.86 -15.01
CA GLU A 90 1.60 0.09 -13.98
C GLU A 90 1.69 -0.56 -12.60
N LYS A 91 2.18 0.19 -11.61
CA LYS A 91 2.07 -0.16 -10.20
C LYS A 91 0.68 0.23 -9.71
N TYR A 92 -0.13 -0.74 -9.32
CA TYR A 92 -1.46 -0.51 -8.78
C TYR A 92 -1.41 -0.28 -7.27
N ASP A 93 -2.05 0.79 -6.82
CA ASP A 93 -2.21 1.13 -5.40
C ASP A 93 -3.49 0.50 -4.85
N GLY A 94 -3.43 -0.81 -4.60
CA GLY A 94 -4.56 -1.61 -4.12
C GLY A 94 -4.21 -2.40 -2.86
N VAL A 95 -4.79 -3.60 -2.76
CA VAL A 95 -4.43 -4.55 -1.70
C VAL A 95 -4.00 -5.88 -2.32
N ARG A 96 -2.71 -6.19 -2.22
CA ARG A 96 -2.15 -7.47 -2.68
C ARG A 96 -2.89 -8.66 -2.08
N ALA A 97 -3.33 -9.54 -2.96
CA ALA A 97 -3.95 -10.81 -2.63
C ALA A 97 -3.26 -11.95 -3.38
N PHE A 98 -3.22 -13.10 -2.71
CA PHE A 98 -2.71 -14.35 -3.26
C PHE A 98 -3.85 -15.37 -3.25
N TRP A 99 -4.11 -15.96 -4.41
CA TRP A 99 -5.08 -17.03 -4.59
C TRP A 99 -4.33 -18.35 -4.71
N ASP A 100 -4.60 -19.29 -3.80
CA ASP A 100 -3.94 -20.61 -3.77
C ASP A 100 -4.66 -21.68 -4.59
N GLY A 101 -5.65 -21.29 -5.41
CA GLY A 101 -6.56 -22.21 -6.11
C GLY A 101 -7.87 -22.46 -5.35
N ARG A 102 -7.97 -22.05 -4.08
CA ARG A 102 -9.15 -22.28 -3.23
C ARG A 102 -9.50 -21.11 -2.33
N VAL A 103 -8.50 -20.46 -1.76
CA VAL A 103 -8.64 -19.41 -0.76
C VAL A 103 -7.87 -18.18 -1.21
N LEU A 104 -8.54 -17.03 -1.15
CA LEU A 104 -7.92 -15.74 -1.38
C LEU A 104 -7.35 -15.21 -0.05
N ARG A 105 -6.06 -14.88 -0.03
CA ARG A 105 -5.32 -14.48 1.17
C ARG A 105 -4.64 -13.14 0.97
N PHE A 106 -4.62 -12.32 2.00
CA PHE A 106 -3.73 -11.17 2.06
C PHE A 106 -2.28 -11.63 2.07
N ARG A 107 -1.37 -10.72 1.71
CA ARG A 107 0.08 -10.90 1.87
C ARG A 107 0.49 -11.39 3.28
N GLY A 108 -0.24 -11.01 4.32
CA GLY A 108 0.03 -11.43 5.70
C GLY A 108 -0.48 -12.83 6.08
N GLY A 109 -1.09 -13.58 5.14
CA GLY A 109 -1.63 -14.93 5.38
C GLY A 109 -3.12 -14.97 5.77
N GLY A 110 -3.65 -13.86 6.29
CA GLY A 110 -5.07 -13.73 6.63
C GLY A 110 -5.97 -13.93 5.42
N VAL A 111 -7.13 -14.57 5.62
CA VAL A 111 -8.12 -14.81 4.57
C VAL A 111 -8.81 -13.50 4.18
N VAL A 112 -9.00 -13.28 2.89
CA VAL A 112 -9.84 -12.22 2.35
C VAL A 112 -11.26 -12.75 2.31
N ALA A 113 -12.18 -12.13 3.05
CA ALA A 113 -13.59 -12.52 3.06
C ALA A 113 -14.30 -12.00 1.79
N ALA A 114 -13.93 -12.53 0.63
CA ALA A 114 -14.56 -12.21 -0.65
C ALA A 114 -15.91 -12.93 -0.79
N PRO A 115 -16.91 -12.34 -1.48
CA PRO A 115 -18.14 -13.05 -1.81
C PRO A 115 -17.87 -14.36 -2.55
N GLU A 116 -18.69 -15.36 -2.31
CA GLU A 116 -18.48 -16.67 -2.95
C GLU A 116 -18.55 -16.61 -4.48
N TRP A 117 -19.39 -15.73 -5.04
CA TRP A 117 -19.46 -15.54 -6.49
C TRP A 117 -18.14 -15.00 -7.06
N PHE A 118 -17.33 -14.28 -6.27
CA PHE A 118 -16.05 -13.73 -6.69
C PHE A 118 -15.00 -14.84 -6.78
N THR A 119 -14.88 -15.66 -5.73
CA THR A 119 -13.86 -16.72 -5.64
C THR A 119 -14.21 -17.96 -6.47
N ARG A 120 -15.50 -18.31 -6.61
CA ARG A 120 -15.92 -19.40 -7.50
C ARG A 120 -15.62 -19.13 -8.98
N ALA A 121 -15.49 -17.87 -9.36
CA ALA A 121 -15.15 -17.45 -10.71
C ALA A 121 -13.62 -17.39 -10.96
N LEU A 122 -12.79 -17.79 -9.99
CA LEU A 122 -11.34 -17.89 -10.13
C LEU A 122 -10.93 -19.32 -10.54
N PRO A 123 -9.87 -19.48 -11.35
CA PRO A 123 -9.38 -20.80 -11.76
C PRO A 123 -8.73 -21.55 -10.60
N ALA A 124 -8.51 -22.86 -10.74
CA ALA A 124 -7.75 -23.63 -9.74
C ALA A 124 -6.24 -23.28 -9.71
N GLN A 125 -5.73 -22.62 -10.75
CA GLN A 125 -4.34 -22.16 -10.82
C GLN A 125 -4.06 -21.10 -9.75
N ALA A 126 -2.90 -21.18 -9.10
CA ALA A 126 -2.47 -20.17 -8.15
C ALA A 126 -2.16 -18.84 -8.87
N LEU A 127 -2.63 -17.73 -8.30
CA LEU A 127 -2.50 -16.38 -8.88
C LEU A 127 -2.00 -15.40 -7.82
N ASP A 128 -1.15 -14.46 -8.22
CA ASP A 128 -0.73 -13.31 -7.41
C ASP A 128 -1.15 -12.02 -8.12
N GLY A 129 -1.75 -11.13 -7.37
CA GLY A 129 -2.37 -9.94 -7.93
C GLY A 129 -2.71 -8.87 -6.90
N GLU A 130 -3.29 -7.79 -7.39
CA GLU A 130 -3.75 -6.67 -6.59
C GLU A 130 -5.27 -6.58 -6.65
N LEU A 131 -5.96 -6.59 -5.50
CA LEU A 131 -7.36 -6.17 -5.44
C LEU A 131 -7.41 -4.65 -5.61
N TRP A 132 -8.18 -4.16 -6.57
CA TRP A 132 -8.08 -2.77 -7.02
C TRP A 132 -9.41 -2.24 -7.58
N SER A 133 -9.80 -1.02 -7.19
CA SER A 133 -11.07 -0.40 -7.61
C SER A 133 -10.90 0.89 -8.43
N GLY A 134 -9.67 1.27 -8.76
CA GLY A 134 -9.38 2.51 -9.49
C GLY A 134 -8.16 3.26 -8.97
N ARG A 135 -7.64 4.18 -9.80
CA ARG A 135 -6.54 5.08 -9.41
C ARG A 135 -7.00 6.01 -8.28
N GLY A 136 -6.14 6.21 -7.28
CA GLY A 136 -6.46 7.00 -6.08
C GLY A 136 -7.59 6.42 -5.22
N GLN A 137 -7.97 5.15 -5.40
CA GLN A 137 -9.04 4.47 -4.64
C GLN A 137 -8.50 3.46 -3.63
N PHE A 138 -7.27 3.65 -3.12
CA PHE A 138 -6.68 2.75 -2.13
C PHE A 138 -7.54 2.62 -0.88
N GLU A 139 -7.93 3.73 -0.24
CA GLU A 139 -8.72 3.71 0.99
C GLU A 139 -10.08 3.02 0.79
N VAL A 140 -10.74 3.29 -0.34
CA VAL A 140 -12.00 2.62 -0.73
C VAL A 140 -11.77 1.12 -0.89
N THR A 141 -10.76 0.72 -1.66
CA THR A 141 -10.46 -0.70 -1.90
C THR A 141 -10.11 -1.43 -0.60
N SER A 142 -9.24 -0.84 0.21
CA SER A 142 -8.83 -1.37 1.52
C SER A 142 -10.03 -1.51 2.46
N GLY A 143 -10.92 -0.51 2.49
CA GLY A 143 -12.14 -0.53 3.28
C GLY A 143 -13.12 -1.63 2.87
N ILE A 144 -13.22 -1.96 1.58
CA ILE A 144 -14.08 -3.05 1.08
C ILE A 144 -13.49 -4.41 1.44
N VAL A 145 -12.22 -4.67 1.08
CA VAL A 145 -11.66 -6.03 1.13
C VAL A 145 -11.34 -6.51 2.54
N ARG A 146 -11.21 -5.59 3.52
CA ARG A 146 -10.91 -5.90 4.92
C ARG A 146 -12.15 -6.13 5.79
N GLN A 147 -13.36 -6.01 5.24
CA GLN A 147 -14.58 -6.31 5.98
C GLN A 147 -14.63 -7.81 6.32
N ARG A 148 -15.15 -8.14 7.51
CA ARG A 148 -15.36 -9.55 7.89
C ARG A 148 -16.52 -10.19 7.13
N THR A 149 -17.54 -9.41 6.84
CA THR A 149 -18.70 -9.81 6.05
C THR A 149 -18.66 -9.03 4.74
N PRO A 150 -18.50 -9.68 3.58
CA PRO A 150 -18.45 -8.97 2.31
C PRO A 150 -19.79 -8.32 1.96
N ASN A 151 -19.73 -7.14 1.36
CA ASN A 151 -20.86 -6.50 0.71
C ASN A 151 -20.79 -6.70 -0.81
N ASP A 152 -21.80 -7.36 -1.39
CA ASP A 152 -21.82 -7.69 -2.82
C ASP A 152 -21.73 -6.45 -3.73
N VAL A 153 -22.46 -5.38 -3.40
CA VAL A 153 -22.51 -4.15 -4.20
C VAL A 153 -21.13 -3.50 -4.28
N ASP A 154 -20.45 -3.39 -3.14
CA ASP A 154 -19.09 -2.86 -3.07
C ASP A 154 -18.10 -3.73 -3.85
N TRP A 155 -18.19 -5.05 -3.69
CA TRP A 155 -17.29 -6.00 -4.35
C TRP A 155 -17.44 -6.02 -5.87
N ARG A 156 -18.56 -5.58 -6.45
CA ARG A 156 -18.68 -5.39 -7.91
C ARG A 156 -17.70 -4.35 -8.48
N ARG A 157 -17.19 -3.44 -7.65
CA ARG A 157 -16.22 -2.42 -8.05
C ARG A 157 -14.77 -2.93 -8.01
N VAL A 158 -14.53 -4.03 -7.31
CA VAL A 158 -13.19 -4.60 -7.09
C VAL A 158 -12.82 -5.50 -8.26
N LYS A 159 -11.63 -5.28 -8.81
CA LYS A 159 -10.99 -6.17 -9.78
C LYS A 159 -9.80 -6.85 -9.11
N TYR A 160 -9.50 -8.08 -9.50
CA TYR A 160 -8.27 -8.77 -9.19
C TYR A 160 -7.31 -8.65 -10.38
N MET A 161 -6.35 -7.73 -10.22
CA MET A 161 -5.34 -7.38 -11.21
C MET A 161 -4.17 -8.35 -11.08
N VAL A 162 -4.20 -9.45 -11.84
CA VAL A 162 -3.22 -10.53 -11.77
C VAL A 162 -1.95 -10.14 -12.51
N PHE A 163 -0.82 -10.22 -11.81
CA PHE A 163 0.49 -9.90 -12.36
C PHE A 163 1.49 -11.05 -12.26
N GLU A 164 1.17 -12.14 -11.54
CA GLU A 164 2.03 -13.32 -11.52
C GLU A 164 1.31 -14.67 -11.35
N LEU A 165 2.00 -15.75 -11.71
CA LEU A 165 1.66 -17.15 -11.44
C LEU A 165 2.67 -17.80 -10.50
N PRO A 166 2.43 -17.80 -9.18
CA PRO A 166 3.34 -18.41 -8.21
C PRO A 166 3.63 -19.87 -8.49
N ASN A 167 4.91 -20.22 -8.51
CA ASN A 167 5.46 -21.56 -8.78
C ASN A 167 5.14 -22.13 -10.17
N ALA A 168 4.60 -21.34 -11.10
CA ALA A 168 4.46 -21.80 -12.48
C ALA A 168 5.83 -21.85 -13.17
N GLU A 169 5.98 -22.80 -14.10
CA GLU A 169 7.21 -23.00 -14.85
C GLU A 169 7.42 -21.91 -15.93
N GLY A 170 8.66 -21.81 -16.40
CA GLY A 170 9.05 -20.92 -17.49
C GLY A 170 9.50 -19.54 -17.02
N SER A 171 9.83 -18.69 -17.98
CA SER A 171 10.19 -17.29 -17.75
C SER A 171 8.98 -16.44 -17.42
N PHE A 172 9.20 -15.25 -16.85
CA PHE A 172 8.11 -14.32 -16.59
C PHE A 172 7.33 -13.95 -17.86
N GLU A 173 8.01 -13.76 -19.00
CA GLU A 173 7.34 -13.49 -20.27
C GLU A 173 6.39 -14.63 -20.70
N GLN A 174 6.78 -15.89 -20.46
CA GLN A 174 5.90 -17.04 -20.71
C GLN A 174 4.73 -17.07 -19.72
N ARG A 175 4.97 -16.73 -18.45
CA ARG A 175 3.92 -16.66 -17.42
C ARG A 175 2.93 -15.52 -17.70
N VAL A 176 3.37 -14.39 -18.25
CA VAL A 176 2.47 -13.31 -18.70
C VAL A 176 1.51 -13.82 -19.78
N GLN A 177 2.01 -14.55 -20.77
CA GLN A 177 1.16 -15.18 -21.80
C GLN A 177 0.20 -16.22 -21.20
N GLN A 178 0.61 -16.94 -20.15
CA GLN A 178 -0.28 -17.85 -19.41
C GLN A 178 -1.38 -17.07 -18.68
N ILE A 179 -1.05 -15.97 -18.00
CA ILE A 179 -2.03 -15.11 -17.31
C ILE A 179 -3.07 -14.59 -18.31
N GLU A 180 -2.63 -14.08 -19.45
CA GLU A 180 -3.53 -13.58 -20.50
C GLU A 180 -4.50 -14.66 -20.99
N ARG A 181 -4.02 -15.90 -21.15
CA ARG A 181 -4.89 -17.03 -21.52
C ARG A 181 -5.89 -17.37 -20.41
N ILE A 182 -5.41 -17.51 -19.17
CA ILE A 182 -6.25 -17.80 -18.00
C ILE A 182 -7.38 -16.78 -17.86
N VAL A 183 -7.04 -15.49 -17.95
CA VAL A 183 -8.02 -14.41 -17.80
C VAL A 183 -9.04 -14.42 -18.93
N ARG A 184 -8.59 -14.60 -20.18
CA ARG A 184 -9.49 -14.68 -21.34
C ARG A 184 -10.47 -15.85 -21.21
N ASP A 185 -9.97 -17.02 -20.84
CA ASP A 185 -10.77 -18.25 -20.78
C ASP A 185 -11.72 -18.28 -19.57
N ALA A 186 -11.43 -17.49 -18.52
CA ALA A 186 -12.30 -17.34 -17.35
C ALA A 186 -13.60 -16.55 -17.63
N HIS A 187 -13.64 -15.75 -18.71
CA HIS A 187 -14.79 -14.89 -19.06
C HIS A 187 -15.32 -14.04 -17.89
N ASN A 188 -14.43 -13.62 -16.98
CA ASN A 188 -14.79 -12.93 -15.74
C ASN A 188 -14.29 -11.48 -15.79
N PRO A 189 -15.20 -10.46 -15.78
CA PRO A 189 -14.80 -9.06 -15.86
C PRO A 189 -14.02 -8.55 -14.63
N GLN A 190 -14.06 -9.28 -13.52
CA GLN A 190 -13.33 -8.95 -12.30
C GLN A 190 -11.96 -9.60 -12.22
N LEU A 191 -11.64 -10.54 -13.10
CA LEU A 191 -10.31 -11.10 -13.24
C LEU A 191 -9.61 -10.40 -14.39
N VAL A 192 -8.49 -9.72 -14.14
CA VAL A 192 -7.83 -8.89 -15.16
C VAL A 192 -6.34 -9.19 -15.21
N ALA A 193 -5.83 -9.51 -16.40
CA ALA A 193 -4.41 -9.63 -16.65
C ALA A 193 -3.79 -8.22 -16.65
N VAL A 194 -2.80 -7.99 -15.79
CA VAL A 194 -2.05 -6.73 -15.80
C VAL A 194 -1.30 -6.61 -17.12
N ARG A 195 -1.58 -5.53 -17.86
CA ARG A 195 -0.88 -5.22 -19.12
C ARG A 195 0.62 -5.06 -18.86
N GLN A 196 1.41 -5.90 -19.55
CA GLN A 196 2.86 -5.81 -19.60
C GLN A 196 3.30 -5.24 -20.96
N PHE A 197 4.38 -4.48 -20.99
CA PHE A 197 4.94 -3.92 -22.22
C PHE A 197 6.46 -3.72 -22.10
N ARG A 198 7.14 -3.62 -23.24
CA ARG A 198 8.59 -3.34 -23.29
C ARG A 198 8.86 -1.86 -23.52
N LEU A 199 9.91 -1.37 -22.89
CA LEU A 199 10.49 -0.04 -23.13
C LEU A 199 11.97 -0.21 -23.47
N ARG A 200 12.50 0.65 -24.34
CA ARG A 200 13.88 0.49 -24.83
C ARG A 200 14.92 0.97 -23.83
N ASP A 201 14.63 2.05 -23.13
CA ASP A 201 15.61 2.80 -22.35
C ASP A 201 14.96 3.56 -21.19
N ARG A 202 15.81 4.23 -20.40
CA ARG A 202 15.40 5.03 -19.25
C ARG A 202 14.60 6.27 -19.60
N LEU A 203 14.82 6.84 -20.79
CA LEU A 203 14.07 8.02 -21.22
C LEU A 203 12.61 7.65 -21.43
N GLN A 204 12.34 6.56 -22.14
CA GLN A 204 10.98 6.04 -22.30
C GLN A 204 10.36 5.60 -20.97
N LEU A 205 11.16 5.02 -20.07
CA LEU A 205 10.69 4.64 -18.73
C LEU A 205 10.22 5.86 -17.93
N GLN A 206 11.00 6.95 -17.96
CA GLN A 206 10.63 8.19 -17.27
C GLN A 206 9.40 8.83 -17.90
N GLN A 207 9.33 8.92 -19.24
CA GLN A 207 8.14 9.42 -19.94
C GLN A 207 6.88 8.64 -19.56
N ARG A 208 7.00 7.31 -19.49
CA ARG A 208 5.89 6.44 -19.10
C ARG A 208 5.49 6.63 -17.63
N LEU A 209 6.47 6.83 -16.74
CA LEU A 209 6.20 7.12 -15.33
C LEU A 209 5.42 8.44 -15.22
N ASP A 210 5.87 9.49 -15.90
CA ASP A 210 5.23 10.80 -15.88
C ASP A 210 3.79 10.74 -16.43
N GLU A 211 3.57 9.96 -17.49
CA GLU A 211 2.23 9.68 -18.02
C GLU A 211 1.31 9.03 -16.99
N VAL A 212 1.74 7.90 -16.42
CA VAL A 212 0.95 7.15 -15.45
C VAL A 212 0.64 8.02 -14.23
N THR A 213 1.64 8.75 -13.70
CA THR A 213 1.45 9.64 -12.55
C THR A 213 0.49 10.79 -12.86
N ARG A 214 0.56 11.40 -14.05
CA ARG A 214 -0.36 12.48 -14.46
C ARG A 214 -1.81 12.02 -14.52
N GLU A 215 -2.01 10.76 -14.90
CA GLU A 215 -3.34 10.15 -14.93
C GLU A 215 -3.76 9.53 -13.58
N GLY A 216 -3.02 9.82 -12.49
CA GLY A 216 -3.34 9.41 -11.12
C GLY A 216 -2.82 8.03 -10.70
N GLY A 217 -2.01 7.38 -11.52
CA GLY A 217 -1.39 6.08 -11.22
C GLY A 217 -0.22 6.21 -10.24
N GLU A 218 0.11 5.13 -9.54
CA GLU A 218 1.08 5.16 -8.44
C GLU A 218 2.54 5.16 -8.90
N GLY A 219 2.81 4.50 -10.03
CA GLY A 219 4.16 4.31 -10.55
C GLY A 219 4.23 3.15 -11.54
N LEU A 220 5.41 2.57 -11.68
CA LEU A 220 5.68 1.44 -12.57
C LEU A 220 6.30 0.26 -11.79
N MET A 221 6.06 -0.94 -12.29
CA MET A 221 6.76 -2.16 -11.91
C MET A 221 7.60 -2.63 -13.10
N LEU A 222 8.81 -3.13 -12.84
CA LEU A 222 9.68 -3.74 -13.84
C LEU A 222 10.00 -5.16 -13.40
N HIS A 223 9.60 -6.14 -14.21
CA HIS A 223 9.86 -7.55 -13.95
C HIS A 223 10.77 -8.12 -15.04
N LEU A 224 11.88 -8.75 -14.65
CA LEU A 224 12.85 -9.30 -15.58
C LEU A 224 12.16 -10.36 -16.46
N ALA A 225 12.23 -10.20 -17.78
CA ALA A 225 11.44 -11.02 -18.70
C ALA A 225 11.83 -12.50 -18.66
N SER A 226 13.12 -12.79 -18.46
CA SER A 226 13.70 -14.13 -18.39
C SER A 226 13.58 -14.81 -17.01
N ALA A 227 13.06 -14.12 -15.99
CA ALA A 227 13.11 -14.61 -14.62
C ALA A 227 12.23 -15.86 -14.40
N VAL A 228 12.82 -16.88 -13.76
CA VAL A 228 12.05 -17.94 -13.11
C VAL A 228 11.31 -17.38 -11.89
N TYR A 229 10.23 -18.03 -11.46
CA TYR A 229 9.55 -17.60 -10.24
C TYR A 229 10.46 -17.82 -9.03
N GLU A 230 10.56 -16.80 -8.19
CA GLU A 230 11.25 -16.87 -6.91
C GLU A 230 10.52 -16.03 -5.87
N THR A 231 10.83 -16.27 -4.60
CA THR A 231 10.19 -15.59 -3.47
C THR A 231 11.18 -14.69 -2.73
N GLY A 232 10.69 -13.72 -1.99
CA GLY A 232 11.55 -12.74 -1.32
C GLY A 232 11.99 -11.61 -2.25
N ARG A 233 13.05 -10.89 -1.85
CA ARG A 233 13.56 -9.73 -2.59
C ARG A 233 14.80 -10.09 -3.39
N SER A 234 14.78 -9.77 -4.67
CA SER A 234 15.86 -10.02 -5.62
C SER A 234 15.86 -8.97 -6.73
N ASP A 235 16.69 -9.15 -7.74
CA ASP A 235 16.86 -8.23 -8.87
C ASP A 235 15.91 -8.52 -10.05
N VAL A 236 14.99 -9.46 -9.87
CA VAL A 236 14.00 -9.81 -10.89
C VAL A 236 12.77 -8.92 -10.86
N LEU A 237 12.50 -8.22 -9.74
CA LEU A 237 11.35 -7.33 -9.62
C LEU A 237 11.74 -6.00 -8.98
N TYR A 238 11.53 -4.93 -9.73
CA TYR A 238 11.71 -3.56 -9.28
C TYR A 238 10.40 -2.79 -9.27
N LYS A 239 10.32 -1.81 -8.38
CA LYS A 239 9.32 -0.74 -8.40
C LYS A 239 10.00 0.59 -8.70
N LEU A 240 9.29 1.43 -9.43
CA LEU A 240 9.68 2.79 -9.75
C LEU A 240 8.50 3.72 -9.43
N LYS A 241 8.74 4.72 -8.58
CA LYS A 241 7.75 5.71 -8.17
C LYS A 241 8.27 7.11 -8.49
N PRO A 242 7.38 8.08 -8.75
CA PRO A 242 7.81 9.47 -8.92
C PRO A 242 8.51 9.95 -7.66
N LEU A 243 9.61 10.67 -7.85
CA LEU A 243 10.27 11.40 -6.79
C LEU A 243 9.57 12.75 -6.65
N GLN A 244 9.11 13.07 -5.44
CA GLN A 244 8.46 14.34 -5.14
C GLN A 244 9.42 15.23 -4.37
N ASP A 245 9.61 16.45 -4.84
CA ASP A 245 10.39 17.47 -4.16
C ASP A 245 9.44 18.46 -3.49
N ALA A 246 9.76 18.85 -2.27
CA ALA A 246 9.07 19.91 -1.56
C ALA A 246 10.04 20.72 -0.71
N GLU A 247 9.56 21.87 -0.24
CA GLU A 247 10.32 22.78 0.62
C GLU A 247 9.80 22.71 2.05
N ALA A 248 10.72 22.83 3.01
CA ALA A 248 10.40 22.95 4.42
C ALA A 248 11.44 23.82 5.13
N VAL A 249 11.03 24.47 6.21
CA VAL A 249 11.91 25.29 7.04
C VAL A 249 12.49 24.44 8.15
N VAL A 250 13.81 24.52 8.37
CA VAL A 250 14.46 23.85 9.50
C VAL A 250 14.03 24.53 10.81
N VAL A 251 13.47 23.78 11.74
CA VAL A 251 13.00 24.31 13.04
C VAL A 251 13.78 23.76 14.23
N ALA A 252 14.44 22.60 14.10
CA ALA A 252 15.38 22.11 15.11
C ALA A 252 16.39 21.11 14.53
N HIS A 253 17.49 20.92 15.26
CA HIS A 253 18.48 19.88 15.00
C HIS A 253 18.28 18.73 15.99
N LEU A 254 18.25 17.50 15.49
CA LEU A 254 18.13 16.30 16.32
C LEU A 254 19.47 15.57 16.33
N ARG A 255 19.99 15.26 17.52
CA ARG A 255 21.23 14.50 17.69
C ARG A 255 21.13 13.10 17.06
N GLY A 256 22.22 12.67 16.45
CA GLY A 256 22.34 11.31 15.92
C GLY A 256 22.62 10.28 17.00
N ASN A 257 22.56 9.01 16.62
CA ASN A 257 22.93 7.87 17.43
C ASN A 257 24.06 7.09 16.73
N GLY A 258 24.76 6.21 17.46
CA GLY A 258 25.81 5.35 16.90
C GLY A 258 26.93 6.18 16.25
N LYS A 259 27.23 5.92 14.96
CA LYS A 259 28.26 6.66 14.22
C LYS A 259 28.07 8.19 14.19
N TYR A 260 26.84 8.67 14.44
CA TYR A 260 26.50 10.10 14.46
C TYR A 260 26.17 10.62 15.87
N ALA A 261 26.59 9.95 16.94
CA ALA A 261 26.28 10.33 18.33
C ALA A 261 26.64 11.78 18.69
N HIS A 262 27.70 12.32 18.08
CA HIS A 262 28.19 13.69 18.30
C HIS A 262 27.88 14.65 17.16
N GLN A 263 27.02 14.25 16.23
CA GLN A 263 26.69 15.02 15.03
C GLN A 263 25.17 15.10 14.82
N LEU A 264 24.74 15.82 13.78
CA LEU A 264 23.35 15.84 13.37
C LEU A 264 22.88 14.44 12.95
N GLY A 265 21.82 13.96 13.59
CA GLY A 265 21.08 12.77 13.18
C GLY A 265 20.04 13.10 12.12
N ALA A 266 19.22 14.13 12.39
CA ALA A 266 18.17 14.58 11.50
C ALA A 266 17.83 16.06 11.71
N LEU A 267 17.29 16.69 10.67
CA LEU A 267 16.64 17.99 10.77
C LEU A 267 15.17 17.77 11.13
N ARG A 268 14.67 18.45 12.16
CA ARG A 268 13.23 18.66 12.33
C ARG A 268 12.85 19.84 11.45
N VAL A 269 11.91 19.63 10.55
CA VAL A 269 11.48 20.64 9.59
C VAL A 269 9.97 20.85 9.64
N ARG A 270 9.54 22.04 9.25
CA ARG A 270 8.12 22.42 9.13
C ARG A 270 7.77 22.65 7.66
N GLY A 271 6.81 21.88 7.16
CA GLY A 271 6.29 22.03 5.80
C GLY A 271 5.44 23.30 5.63
N ALA A 272 5.11 23.62 4.38
CA ALA A 272 4.26 24.78 4.05
C ALA A 272 2.83 24.71 4.65
N ASP A 273 2.38 23.51 5.01
CA ASP A 273 1.11 23.23 5.68
C ASP A 273 1.19 23.36 7.22
N GLY A 274 2.35 23.77 7.76
CA GLY A 274 2.59 23.94 9.18
C GLY A 274 2.92 22.66 9.94
N ARG A 275 2.87 21.48 9.30
CA ARG A 275 3.16 20.20 9.95
C ARG A 275 4.66 19.96 10.05
N GLU A 276 5.06 19.28 11.12
CA GLU A 276 6.46 18.99 11.39
C GLU A 276 6.81 17.52 11.21
N PHE A 277 7.98 17.26 10.62
CA PHE A 277 8.52 15.92 10.41
C PHE A 277 10.05 15.94 10.39
N ASN A 278 10.67 14.77 10.41
CA ASN A 278 12.13 14.63 10.45
C ASN A 278 12.69 14.29 9.07
N VAL A 279 13.79 14.93 8.69
CA VAL A 279 14.61 14.62 7.52
C VAL A 279 15.98 14.15 7.99
N GLY A 280 16.19 12.84 7.99
CA GLY A 280 17.44 12.22 8.46
C GLY A 280 18.30 11.60 7.35
N GLY A 281 17.72 11.34 6.17
CA GLY A 281 18.43 10.81 5.00
C GLY A 281 18.93 11.93 4.08
N GLY A 282 19.89 11.62 3.20
CA GLY A 282 20.39 12.55 2.18
C GLY A 282 21.42 13.60 2.68
N LEU A 283 21.70 13.63 3.98
CA LEU A 283 22.73 14.48 4.57
C LEU A 283 24.12 13.84 4.43
N SER A 284 25.08 14.57 3.85
CA SER A 284 26.49 14.18 3.82
C SER A 284 27.14 14.30 5.21
N ASP A 285 28.28 13.65 5.44
CA ASP A 285 28.99 13.76 6.73
C ASP A 285 29.41 15.21 7.02
N ALA A 286 29.79 15.97 5.99
CA ALA A 286 30.06 17.41 6.12
C ALA A 286 28.81 18.20 6.57
N GLN A 287 27.64 17.89 6.03
CA GLN A 287 26.37 18.49 6.46
C GLN A 287 25.95 18.02 7.85
N ARG A 288 26.43 16.87 8.33
CA ARG A 288 26.15 16.43 9.70
C ARG A 288 27.02 17.12 10.74
N ALA A 289 28.26 17.43 10.36
CA ALA A 289 29.18 18.26 11.15
C ALA A 289 28.76 19.74 11.14
N HIS A 290 28.30 20.24 10.00
CA HIS A 290 27.86 21.61 9.78
C HIS A 290 26.41 21.63 9.24
N PRO A 291 25.41 21.46 10.11
CA PRO A 291 24.02 21.31 9.71
C PRO A 291 23.44 22.58 9.10
N PRO A 292 22.49 22.46 8.14
CA PRO A 292 21.68 23.59 7.68
C PRO A 292 21.08 24.34 8.86
N GLU A 293 21.23 25.67 8.87
CA GLU A 293 20.84 26.52 9.99
C GLU A 293 19.34 26.43 10.29
N ILE A 294 18.97 26.58 11.56
CA ILE A 294 17.58 26.77 11.96
C ILE A 294 17.05 28.05 11.29
N GLY A 295 15.87 27.97 10.68
CA GLY A 295 15.28 29.04 9.87
C GLY A 295 15.60 28.93 8.37
N SER A 296 16.60 28.15 7.98
CA SER A 296 16.89 27.94 6.56
C SER A 296 15.78 27.12 5.88
N THR A 297 15.49 27.44 4.62
CA THR A 297 14.61 26.62 3.78
C THR A 297 15.44 25.55 3.09
N ILE A 298 15.02 24.29 3.20
CA ILE A 298 15.62 23.17 2.48
C ILE A 298 14.67 22.64 1.42
N THR A 299 15.22 22.11 0.34
CA THR A 299 14.50 21.18 -0.53
C THR A 299 14.74 19.76 -0.04
N TYR A 300 13.68 18.98 0.10
CA TYR A 300 13.74 17.57 0.40
C TYR A 300 12.95 16.78 -0.64
N GLN A 301 13.37 15.53 -0.86
CA GLN A 301 12.74 14.60 -1.78
C GLN A 301 12.09 13.46 -1.01
N PHE A 302 10.95 12.97 -1.46
CA PHE A 302 10.21 11.87 -0.86
C PHE A 302 9.44 11.08 -1.92
N ASN A 303 9.08 9.84 -1.59
CA ASN A 303 8.44 8.92 -2.55
C ASN A 303 6.94 8.73 -2.28
N ASP A 304 6.47 9.07 -1.07
CA ASP A 304 5.12 8.79 -0.58
C ASP A 304 4.73 9.69 0.58
N LEU A 305 3.44 9.73 0.89
CA LEU A 305 2.90 10.34 2.12
C LEU A 305 2.43 9.27 3.11
N THR A 306 2.42 9.58 4.41
CA THR A 306 1.74 8.78 5.44
C THR A 306 0.22 8.98 5.35
N ALA A 307 -0.57 8.16 6.06
CA ALA A 307 -2.01 8.38 6.19
C ALA A 307 -2.35 9.77 6.78
N ALA A 308 -1.47 10.30 7.63
CA ALA A 308 -1.57 11.65 8.15
C ALA A 308 -1.05 12.73 7.17
N GLY A 309 -0.70 12.36 5.93
CA GLY A 309 -0.24 13.23 4.85
C GLY A 309 1.20 13.75 5.01
N LEU A 310 2.05 13.11 5.81
CA LEU A 310 3.46 13.50 6.00
C LEU A 310 4.39 12.78 5.03
N PRO A 311 5.46 13.41 4.52
CA PRO A 311 6.45 12.75 3.67
C PRO A 311 7.06 11.48 4.31
N ARG A 312 7.01 10.36 3.58
CA ARG A 312 7.71 9.11 3.90
C ARG A 312 9.06 9.05 3.21
N PHE A 313 10.06 8.59 3.94
CA PHE A 313 11.45 8.46 3.46
C PHE A 313 12.02 9.77 2.91
N ALA A 314 11.68 10.89 3.56
CA ALA A 314 12.17 12.21 3.20
C ALA A 314 13.69 12.28 3.30
N ARG A 315 14.33 12.74 2.22
CA ARG A 315 15.77 12.88 2.07
C ARG A 315 16.11 14.32 1.77
N PHE A 316 17.08 14.86 2.48
CA PHE A 316 17.65 16.17 2.18
C PHE A 316 18.22 16.18 0.76
N LEU A 317 17.91 17.21 -0.02
CA LEU A 317 18.55 17.46 -1.32
C LEU A 317 19.55 18.60 -1.21
N ARG A 318 19.08 19.79 -0.80
CA ARG A 318 19.91 21.00 -0.72
C ARG A 318 19.27 22.05 0.17
N VAL A 319 20.10 22.97 0.67
CA VAL A 319 19.63 24.26 1.19
C VAL A 319 19.20 25.12 0.00
N ARG A 320 18.06 25.79 0.11
CA ARG A 320 17.62 26.75 -0.90
C ARG A 320 18.42 28.03 -0.70
N VAL A 321 19.21 28.38 -1.71
CA VAL A 321 19.85 29.70 -1.77
C VAL A 321 18.78 30.70 -2.19
N GLY A 322 18.55 31.73 -1.38
CA GLY A 322 17.69 32.85 -1.78
C GLY A 322 18.26 33.52 -3.04
N LEU A 323 17.39 33.99 -3.93
CA LEU A 323 17.77 35.02 -4.89
C LEU A 323 17.83 36.37 -4.17
#